data_AF-A0A314ZD96-F1
#
_entry.id   AF-A0A314ZD96-F1
#
_cell.length_a   1.000
_cell.length_b   1.000
_cell.length_c   1.000
_cell.angle_alpha   90.00
_cell.angle_beta   90.00
_cell.angle_gamma   90.00
#
_symmetry.space_group_name_H-M   'P 1'
#
loop_
_entity.id
_entity.type
_entity.pdbx_description
1 polymer ?
#
loop_
_entity_poly.entity_id
_entity_poly.type
_entity_poly.pdbx_seq_one_letter_code
_entity_poly.pdbx_strand_id
1 'polypeptide(L)' 'MKLFTCKWLPKNTTPKALIFICHGYAMECSITMNSTAIRLAKAGFALYGIDYEGHGKSAGLQGYVKSFG' A
#
# COMPACT_ATOMS: atom_id res chain seq x y z
N MET A 1 0.07 -17.10 -6.39
CA MET A 1 0.30 -16.22 -5.23
C MET A 1 -0.84 -15.22 -5.12
N LYS A 2 -1.32 -14.94 -3.90
CA LYS A 2 -2.43 -13.99 -3.65
C LYS A 2 -1.90 -12.79 -2.88
N LEU A 3 -2.01 -11.59 -3.45
CA LEU A 3 -1.57 -10.35 -2.83
C LEU A 3 -2.77 -9.50 -2.40
N PHE A 4 -2.67 -8.90 -1.23
CA PHE A 4 -3.65 -7.94 -0.74
C PHE A 4 -3.34 -6.55 -1.25
N THR A 5 -4.38 -5.81 -1.65
CA THR A 5 -4.23 -4.47 -2.24
C THR A 5 -5.21 -3.49 -1.60
N CYS A 6 -4.78 -2.24 -1.40
CA CYS A 6 -5.63 -1.13 -1.01
C CYS A 6 -5.67 -0.03 -2.08
N LYS A 7 -6.76 0.72 -2.09
CA LYS A 7 -6.88 1.95 -2.89
C LYS A 7 -7.58 3.05 -2.10
N TRP A 8 -7.11 4.28 -2.28
CA TRP A 8 -7.72 5.48 -1.75
C TRP A 8 -7.92 6.45 -2.91
N LEU A 9 -9.18 6.70 -3.24
CA LEU A 9 -9.55 7.48 -4.40
C LEU A 9 -10.17 8.82 -3.96
N PRO A 10 -9.90 9.91 -4.68
CA PRO A 10 -10.64 11.16 -4.49
C PRO A 10 -12.11 10.92 -4.87
N LYS A 11 -13.05 11.40 -4.04
CA LYS A 11 -14.49 11.09 -4.23
C LYS A 11 -15.13 11.81 -5.43
N ASN A 12 -14.75 13.06 -5.69
CA ASN A 12 -15.49 13.95 -6.60
C ASN A 12 -14.60 14.65 -7.64
N THR A 13 -13.39 14.14 -7.89
CA THR A 13 -12.45 14.79 -8.81
C THR A 13 -11.67 13.76 -9.61
N THR A 14 -11.36 14.08 -10.87
CA THR A 14 -10.36 13.33 -11.63
C THR A 14 -9.02 13.36 -10.90
N PRO A 15 -8.36 12.21 -10.67
CA PRO A 15 -7.05 12.18 -10.02
C PRO A 15 -6.02 13.02 -10.76
N LYS A 16 -5.27 13.85 -10.02
CA LYS A 16 -4.16 14.65 -10.55
C LYS A 16 -3.00 13.78 -11.05
N ALA A 17 -2.75 12.68 -10.34
CA ALA A 17 -1.80 11.64 -10.69
C ALA A 17 -2.11 10.36 -9.90
N LEU A 18 -1.46 9.27 -10.30
CA LEU A 18 -1.45 8.01 -9.56
C LEU A 18 -0.19 7.94 -8.68
N ILE A 19 -0.37 7.53 -7.43
CA ILE A 19 0.73 7.31 -6.49
C ILE A 19 0.64 5.88 -5.99
N PHE A 20 1.73 5.12 -6.16
CA PHE A 20 1.88 3.82 -5.54
C PHE A 20 2.68 3.96 -4.25
N ILE A 21 2.09 3.57 -3.12
CA ILE A 21 2.71 3.71 -1.80
C ILE A 21 3.30 2.38 -1.36
N CYS A 22 4.57 2.42 -0.94
CA CYS A 22 5.37 1.27 -0.53
C CYS A 22 5.57 1.27 0.99
N HIS A 23 5.29 0.15 1.65
CA HIS A 23 5.52 0.00 3.09
C HIS A 23 6.94 -0.51 3.38
N GLY A 24 7.42 -0.33 4.61
CA GLY A 24 8.69 -0.89 5.07
C GLY A 24 8.61 -2.37 5.44
N TYR A 25 9.73 -2.97 5.83
CA TYR A 25 9.76 -4.33 6.37
C TYR A 25 8.89 -4.44 7.63
N ALA A 26 8.19 -5.57 7.79
CA ALA A 26 7.24 -5.81 8.89
C ALA A 26 6.03 -4.85 8.97
N MET A 27 5.69 -4.17 7.89
CA MET A 27 4.53 -3.25 7.79
C MET A 27 3.49 -3.75 6.76
N GLU A 28 2.37 -3.04 6.65
CA GLU A 28 1.28 -3.33 5.69
C GLU A 28 0.54 -2.06 5.22
N CYS A 29 -0.20 -2.12 4.12
CA CYS A 29 -0.75 -0.92 3.49
C CYS A 29 -2.09 -0.42 4.09
N SER A 30 -2.95 -1.29 4.63
CA SER A 30 -4.34 -0.93 5.01
C SER A 30 -4.47 -0.13 6.30
N ILE A 31 -3.54 -0.28 7.24
CA ILE A 31 -3.54 0.38 8.55
C ILE A 31 -2.34 1.33 8.63
N THR A 32 -1.12 0.82 8.45
CA THR A 32 0.10 1.61 8.73
C THR A 32 0.30 2.77 7.77
N MET A 33 -0.23 2.67 6.55
CA MET A 33 -0.14 3.73 5.54
C MET A 33 -1.42 4.55 5.38
N ASN A 34 -2.48 4.21 6.11
CA ASN A 34 -3.84 4.71 5.85
C ASN A 34 -3.95 6.23 6.02
N SER A 35 -3.32 6.80 7.05
CA SER A 35 -3.40 8.25 7.34
C SER A 35 -2.78 9.09 6.22
N THR A 36 -1.57 8.73 5.77
CA THR A 36 -0.88 9.33 4.63
C THR A 36 -1.71 9.16 3.37
N ALA A 37 -2.28 7.97 3.17
CA ALA A 37 -3.03 7.69 1.96
C ALA A 37 -4.31 8.52 1.85
N ILE A 38 -5.05 8.64 2.95
CA ILE A 38 -6.23 9.52 3.05
C ILE A 38 -5.85 10.99 2.80
N ARG A 39 -4.73 11.46 3.37
CA ARG A 39 -4.29 12.86 3.20
C ARG A 39 -4.00 13.18 1.73
N LEU A 40 -3.31 12.29 1.02
CA LEU A 40 -3.02 12.48 -0.40
C LEU A 40 -4.25 12.30 -1.30
N ALA A 41 -5.15 11.37 -0.95
CA ALA A 41 -6.44 11.24 -1.64
C ALA A 41 -7.29 12.51 -1.52
N LYS A 42 -7.33 13.13 -0.32
CA LYS A 42 -7.97 14.43 -0.10
C LYS A 42 -7.30 15.56 -0.88
N ALA A 43 -6.00 15.46 -1.16
CA ALA A 43 -5.27 16.41 -2.00
C ALA A 43 -5.51 16.20 -3.51
N GLY A 44 -6.26 15.17 -3.91
CA GLY A 44 -6.66 14.91 -5.29
C GLY A 44 -5.83 13.85 -6.02
N PHE A 45 -5.03 13.05 -5.33
CA PHE A 45 -4.25 11.95 -5.93
C PHE A 45 -4.98 10.61 -5.78
N ALA A 46 -4.85 9.71 -6.76
CA ALA A 46 -5.31 8.34 -6.63
C ALA A 46 -4.20 7.47 -6.06
N LEU A 47 -4.46 6.81 -4.94
CA LEU A 47 -3.46 6.03 -4.23
C LEU A 47 -3.75 4.55 -4.29
N TYR A 48 -2.68 3.77 -4.44
CA TYR A 48 -2.70 2.32 -4.43
C TYR A 48 -1.56 1.80 -3.57
N GLY A 49 -1.81 0.73 -2.82
CA GLY A 49 -0.80 0.03 -2.04
C GLY A 49 -1.00 -1.48 -2.13
N ILE A 50 0.07 -2.23 -1.93
CA ILE A 50 0.08 -3.69 -1.93
C ILE A 50 0.85 -4.12 -0.68
N ASP A 51 0.35 -5.15 0.00
CA ASP A 51 1.15 -5.86 0.99
C ASP A 51 2.14 -6.77 0.25
N TYR A 52 3.45 -6.64 0.49
CA TYR A 52 4.44 -7.51 -0.14
C TYR A 52 4.22 -8.99 0.20
N GLU A 53 4.80 -9.88 -0.60
CA GLU A 53 4.79 -11.32 -0.29
C GLU A 53 5.28 -11.56 1.14
N GLY A 54 4.57 -12.38 1.91
CA GLY A 54 4.91 -12.67 3.31
C GLY A 54 4.75 -11.48 4.27
N HIS A 55 4.02 -10.44 3.87
CA HIS A 55 3.69 -9.29 4.72
C HIS A 55 2.18 -9.07 4.80
N GLY A 56 1.71 -8.48 5.91
CA GLY A 56 0.32 -8.09 6.11
C GLY A 56 -0.67 -9.22 5.82
N LYS A 57 -1.56 -8.97 4.86
CA LYS A 57 -2.62 -9.90 4.44
C LYS A 57 -2.27 -10.65 3.15
N SER A 58 -1.07 -10.46 2.61
CA SER A 58 -0.59 -11.17 1.43
C SER A 58 -0.10 -12.58 1.77
N ALA A 59 -0.26 -13.51 0.84
CA ALA A 59 0.31 -14.85 0.96
C ALA A 59 1.84 -14.81 0.85
N GLY A 60 2.50 -15.86 1.33
CA GLY A 60 3.96 -16.01 1.28
C GLY A 60 4.54 -16.46 2.61
N LEU A 61 5.85 -16.72 2.66
CA LEU A 61 6.55 -17.01 3.90
C LEU A 61 6.76 -15.71 4.69
N GLN A 62 6.24 -15.66 5.92
CA GLN A 62 6.18 -14.44 6.71
C GLN A 62 7.58 -13.85 6.95
N GLY A 63 7.78 -12.59 6.57
CA GLY A 63 9.07 -11.90 6.75
C GLY A 63 10.22 -12.54 5.96
N TYR A 64 9.95 -13.25 4.87
CA TYR A 64 11.02 -13.89 4.10
C TYR A 64 11.92 -12.85 3.44
N VAL A 65 13.23 -12.99 3.69
CA VAL A 65 14.28 -12.25 3.01
C VAL A 65 15.29 -13.26 2.51
N LYS A 66 15.47 -13.31 1.18
CA LYS A 66 16.32 -14.30 0.51
C LYS A 66 17.81 -14.12 0.81
N SER A 67 18.24 -12.88 1.01
CA SER A 67 19.61 -12.51 1.36
C SER A 67 19.57 -11.17 2.09
N PHE A 68 20.18 -11.12 3.26
CA PHE A 68 20.55 -9.87 3.93
C PHE A 68 22.04 -9.63 3.64
N GLY A 69 22.36 -8.39 3.30
CA GLY A 69 23.74 -7.95 3.03
C GLY A 69 24.60 -7.87 4.28
#